data_AF-A0A961AF53-F1
#
_entry.id   AF-A0A961AF53-F1
#
_cell.length_a   1.000
_cell.length_b   1.000
_cell.length_c   1.000
_cell.angle_alpha   90.00
_cell.angle_beta   90.00
_cell.angle_gamma   90.00
#
_symmetry.space_group_name_H-M   'P 1'
#
loop_
_entity.id
_entity.type
_entity.pdbx_description
1 polymer ?
#
loop_
_entity_poly.entity_id
_entity_poly.type
_entity_poly.pdbx_seq_one_letter_code
_entity_poly.pdbx_strand_id
1 'polypeptide(L)'
;MPEALSLIDAEPFDARKGYRRWALPATIAHLPGYPQAIADLWSDRSGRLFARFSSAGYIYHYEIPSNTGTQFSEDQKDDIEEFLQEKLVLWMIEGIDDSVLNM
;
A
#
# COMPACT_ATOMS: atom_id res chain seq x y z
N MET A 1 -13.19 18.61 -4.31
CA MET A 1 -11.79 18.18 -4.49
C MET A 1 -11.77 16.70 -4.21
N PRO A 2 -11.15 15.85 -5.04
CA PRO A 2 -10.98 14.46 -4.66
C PRO A 2 -10.20 14.43 -3.34
N GLU A 3 -10.77 13.83 -2.31
CA GLU A 3 -10.14 13.75 -0.99
C GLU A 3 -8.91 12.86 -1.10
N ALA A 4 -7.79 13.33 -0.54
CA ALA A 4 -6.49 12.66 -0.69
C ALA A 4 -6.51 11.25 -0.09
N LEU A 5 -5.90 10.30 -0.81
CA LEU A 5 -5.64 8.96 -0.32
C LEU A 5 -4.61 9.01 0.84
N SER A 6 -4.71 8.07 1.77
CA SER A 6 -3.77 7.95 2.89
C SER A 6 -3.42 6.48 3.16
N LEU A 7 -2.31 6.28 3.88
CA LEU A 7 -1.88 4.98 4.40
C LEU A 7 -1.97 5.04 5.92
N ILE A 8 -2.61 4.04 6.52
CA ILE A 8 -2.69 3.83 7.97
C ILE A 8 -1.97 2.52 8.28
N ASP A 9 -1.09 2.51 9.28
CA ASP A 9 -0.43 1.27 9.71
C ASP A 9 -1.45 0.18 10.04
N ALA A 10 -1.23 -1.00 9.49
CA ALA A 10 -2.08 -2.16 9.72
C ALA A 10 -1.27 -3.30 10.32
N GLU A 11 -1.94 -4.10 11.15
CA GLU A 11 -1.40 -5.36 11.62
C GLU A 11 -1.07 -6.29 10.44
N PRO A 12 0.00 -7.09 10.53
CA PRO A 12 0.30 -8.10 9.52
C PRO A 12 -0.90 -9.01 9.28
N PHE A 13 -1.32 -9.13 8.02
CA PHE A 13 -2.48 -9.93 7.66
C PHE A 13 -2.11 -11.09 6.73
N ASP A 14 -2.83 -12.21 6.87
CA ASP A 14 -2.69 -13.35 5.98
C ASP A 14 -3.67 -13.20 4.82
N ALA A 15 -3.14 -12.89 3.63
CA ALA A 15 -3.92 -12.75 2.40
C ALA A 15 -4.74 -14.01 2.04
N ARG A 16 -4.45 -15.17 2.63
CA ARG A 16 -5.22 -16.42 2.42
C ARG A 16 -6.45 -16.51 3.34
N LYS A 17 -6.55 -15.66 4.37
CA LYS A 17 -7.62 -15.69 5.38
C LYS A 17 -8.72 -14.67 5.10
N GLY A 18 -9.39 -14.81 3.96
CA GLY A 18 -10.59 -14.03 3.64
C GLY A 18 -10.34 -12.70 2.93
N TYR A 19 -9.10 -12.47 2.50
CA TYR A 19 -8.73 -11.38 1.60
C TYR A 19 -8.78 -11.85 0.14
N ARG A 20 -9.03 -10.92 -0.77
CA ARG A 20 -8.98 -11.15 -2.22
C ARG A 20 -7.96 -10.21 -2.82
N ARG A 21 -7.12 -10.71 -3.74
CA ARG A 21 -6.21 -9.85 -4.48
C ARG A 21 -7.03 -8.79 -5.19
N TRP A 22 -6.64 -7.53 -5.03
CA TRP A 22 -7.37 -6.47 -5.68
C TRP A 22 -7.06 -6.43 -7.18
N ALA A 23 -7.90 -5.75 -7.94
CA ALA A 23 -7.88 -5.80 -9.40
C ALA A 23 -6.66 -5.12 -10.03
N LEU A 24 -5.89 -4.35 -9.24
CA LEU A 24 -4.60 -3.81 -9.66
C LEU A 24 -3.53 -4.92 -9.62
N PRO A 25 -2.66 -5.06 -10.64
CA PRO A 25 -1.38 -5.76 -10.47
C PRO A 25 -0.56 -5.11 -9.33
N ALA A 26 0.53 -5.77 -8.93
CA ALA A 26 1.42 -5.14 -7.95
C ALA A 26 2.03 -3.86 -8.54
N THR A 27 2.00 -2.76 -7.79
CA THR A 27 2.68 -1.52 -8.15
C THR A 27 4.16 -1.67 -7.83
N ILE A 28 5.04 -1.33 -8.77
CA ILE A 28 6.48 -1.52 -8.64
C ILE A 28 7.18 -0.17 -8.80
N ALA A 29 8.01 0.20 -7.83
CA ALA A 29 8.87 1.37 -7.89
C ALA A 29 10.34 0.95 -8.06
N HIS A 30 11.03 1.67 -8.95
CA HIS A 30 12.46 1.51 -9.19
C HIS A 30 13.14 2.88 -9.16
N LEU A 31 14.10 3.04 -8.24
CA LEU A 31 14.94 4.23 -8.15
C LEU A 31 16.41 3.81 -8.28
N PRO A 32 17.19 4.38 -9.21
CA PRO A 32 18.60 4.02 -9.38
C PRO A 32 19.39 4.18 -8.07
N GLY A 33 20.10 3.13 -7.67
CA GLY A 33 20.86 3.11 -6.41
C GLY A 33 20.08 2.61 -5.20
N TYR A 34 18.79 2.29 -5.34
CA TYR A 34 17.94 1.75 -4.28
C TYR A 34 17.39 0.36 -4.64
N PRO A 35 17.15 -0.52 -3.66
CA PRO A 35 16.46 -1.78 -3.89
C PRO A 35 15.02 -1.55 -4.40
N GLN A 36 14.56 -2.39 -5.33
CA GLN A 36 13.19 -2.34 -5.84
C GLN A 36 12.17 -2.44 -4.69
N ALA A 37 11.13 -1.61 -4.75
CA ALA A 37 10.00 -1.66 -3.84
C ALA A 37 8.71 -2.07 -4.57
N ILE A 38 7.89 -2.86 -3.91
CA ILE A 38 6.66 -3.45 -4.47
C ILE A 38 5.51 -3.22 -3.50
N ALA A 39 4.36 -2.77 -3.99
CA ALA A 39 3.10 -2.76 -3.28
C ALA A 39 2.13 -3.79 -3.88
N ASP A 40 1.75 -4.78 -3.10
CA ASP A 40 0.65 -5.69 -3.43
C ASP A 40 -0.64 -5.22 -2.73
N LEU A 41 -1.79 -5.40 -3.37
CA LEU A 41 -3.09 -4.93 -2.86
C LEU A 41 -4.09 -6.07 -2.67
N TRP A 42 -4.85 -5.99 -1.58
CA TRP A 42 -5.95 -6.89 -1.28
C TRP A 42 -7.14 -6.17 -0.68
N SER A 43 -8.35 -6.63 -1.01
CA SER A 43 -9.57 -6.21 -0.35
C SER A 43 -10.04 -7.27 0.64
N ASP A 44 -10.50 -6.88 1.82
CA ASP A 44 -11.20 -7.78 2.74
C ASP A 44 -12.69 -7.93 2.38
N ARG A 45 -13.45 -8.68 3.18
CA ARG A 45 -14.89 -8.91 2.97
C ARG A 45 -15.76 -7.66 3.19
N SER A 46 -15.24 -6.67 3.91
CA SER A 46 -15.92 -5.39 4.13
C SER A 46 -15.63 -4.37 3.03
N GLY A 47 -14.77 -4.72 2.07
CA GLY A 47 -14.35 -3.81 0.99
C GLY A 47 -13.23 -2.85 1.41
N ARG A 48 -12.64 -3.04 2.60
CA ARG A 48 -11.45 -2.31 3.02
C ARG A 48 -10.24 -2.79 2.24
N LEU A 49 -9.37 -1.85 1.92
CA LEU A 49 -8.23 -2.08 1.08
C LEU A 49 -6.94 -2.11 1.91
N PHE A 50 -6.11 -3.09 1.62
CA PHE A 50 -4.85 -3.30 2.31
C PHE A 50 -3.73 -3.39 1.30
N ALA A 51 -2.62 -2.72 1.62
CA ALA A 51 -1.39 -2.78 0.85
C ALA A 51 -0.29 -3.47 1.66
N ARG A 52 0.51 -4.30 1.00
CA ARG A 52 1.77 -4.82 1.55
C ARG A 52 2.92 -4.24 0.76
N PHE A 53 3.74 -3.45 1.44
CA PHE A 53 4.95 -2.88 0.86
C PHE A 53 6.11 -3.84 1.15
N SER A 54 6.94 -4.09 0.15
CA SER A 54 8.12 -4.94 0.29
C SER A 54 9.32 -4.40 -0.48
N SER A 55 10.47 -4.38 0.15
CA SER A 55 11.76 -4.00 -0.44
C SER A 55 12.90 -4.58 0.39
N ALA A 56 13.92 -5.15 -0.26
CA ALA A 56 15.13 -5.68 0.39
C ALA A 56 14.92 -6.58 1.64
N GLY A 57 13.80 -7.32 1.71
CA GLY A 57 13.47 -8.19 2.85
C GLY A 57 12.60 -7.54 3.94
N TYR A 58 12.38 -6.23 3.88
CA TYR A 58 11.46 -5.51 4.76
C TYR A 58 10.04 -5.61 4.24
N ILE A 59 9.08 -5.71 5.16
CA ILE A 59 7.65 -5.84 4.86
C ILE A 59 6.84 -4.96 5.79
N TYR A 60 6.03 -4.07 5.21
CA TYR A 60 5.09 -3.21 5.94
C TYR A 60 3.67 -3.44 5.41
N HIS A 61 2.69 -3.30 6.29
CA HIS A 61 1.28 -3.49 5.97
C HIS A 61 0.51 -2.21 6.28
N TYR A 62 -0.33 -1.81 5.35
CA TYR A 62 -1.12 -0.59 5.45
C TYR A 62 -2.59 -0.87 5.10
N GLU A 63 -3.49 -0.17 5.78
CA GLU A 63 -4.86 0.03 5.33
C GLU A 63 -4.93 1.33 4.51
N ILE A 64 -5.66 1.28 3.40
CA ILE A 64 -6.03 2.46 2.61
C ILE A 64 -7.52 2.68 2.85
N PRO A 65 -7.91 3.67 3.69
CA PRO A 65 -9.31 3.90 4.02
C PRO A 65 -10.05 4.48 2.82
N SER A 66 -11.27 3.99 2.57
CA SER A 66 -12.17 4.66 1.63
C SER A 66 -12.81 5.87 2.30
N ASN A 67 -12.53 7.05 1.76
CA ASN A 67 -13.08 8.31 2.27
C ASN A 67 -14.61 8.43 2.10
N THR A 68 -15.21 7.62 1.21
CA THR A 68 -16.66 7.64 0.95
C THR A 68 -17.43 6.64 1.80
N GLY A 69 -16.75 5.81 2.61
CA GLY A 69 -17.35 4.68 3.31
C GLY A 69 -17.86 3.56 2.39
N THR A 70 -17.63 3.68 1.07
CA THR A 70 -17.97 2.66 0.07
C THR A 70 -16.71 1.98 -0.44
N GLN A 71 -16.83 0.74 -0.94
CA GLN A 71 -15.70 0.04 -1.52
C GLN A 71 -15.12 0.82 -2.70
N PHE A 72 -13.78 0.86 -2.82
CA PHE A 72 -13.12 1.49 -3.94
C PHE A 72 -13.59 0.91 -5.28
N SER A 73 -13.94 1.80 -6.22
CA SER A 73 -14.36 1.41 -7.57
C SER A 73 -13.15 1.18 -8.49
N GLU A 74 -13.39 0.57 -9.65
CA GLU A 74 -12.33 0.39 -10.65
C GLU A 74 -11.84 1.72 -11.24
N ASP A 75 -12.67 2.75 -11.24
CA ASP A 75 -12.31 4.08 -11.75
C ASP A 75 -11.26 4.79 -10.87
N GLN A 76 -11.05 4.31 -9.63
CA GLN A 76 -10.06 4.84 -8.69
C GLN A 76 -8.71 4.08 -8.77
N LYS A 77 -8.58 3.11 -9.67
CA LYS A 77 -7.37 2.29 -9.80
C LYS A 77 -6.15 3.12 -10.14
N ASP A 78 -6.27 4.00 -11.14
CA ASP A 78 -5.16 4.81 -11.63
C ASP A 78 -4.69 5.79 -10.53
N ASP A 79 -5.63 6.44 -9.84
CA ASP A 79 -5.34 7.33 -8.71
C ASP A 79 -4.60 6.58 -7.58
N ILE A 80 -4.97 5.33 -7.32
CA ILE A 80 -4.35 4.53 -6.27
C ILE A 80 -2.99 3.99 -6.70
N GLU A 81 -2.84 3.59 -7.97
CA GLU A 81 -1.55 3.19 -8.51
C GLU A 81 -0.54 4.34 -8.44
N GLU A 82 -0.94 5.54 -8.90
CA GLU A 82 -0.11 6.75 -8.81
C GLU A 82 0.25 7.07 -7.37
N PHE A 83 -0.74 7.08 -6.47
CA PHE A 83 -0.52 7.28 -5.04
C PHE A 83 0.48 6.27 -4.44
N LEU A 84 0.31 4.98 -4.73
CA LEU A 84 1.19 3.94 -4.20
C LEU A 84 2.60 4.04 -4.78
N GLN A 85 2.72 4.40 -6.05
CA GLN A 85 4.02 4.61 -6.68
C GLN A 85 4.77 5.77 -6.01
N GLU A 86 4.10 6.89 -5.75
CA GLU A 86 4.68 8.01 -4.99
C GLU A 86 5.12 7.58 -3.59
N LYS A 87 4.27 6.82 -2.86
CA LYS A 87 4.59 6.35 -1.51
C LYS A 87 5.72 5.34 -1.49
N LEU A 88 5.81 4.43 -2.47
CA LEU A 88 6.94 3.51 -2.58
C LEU A 88 8.25 4.26 -2.83
N VAL A 89 8.24 5.26 -3.73
CA VAL A 89 9.43 6.09 -3.99
C VAL A 89 9.84 6.87 -2.74
N LEU A 90 8.89 7.47 -2.03
CA LEU A 90 9.17 8.17 -0.77
C LEU A 90 9.78 7.23 0.26
N TRP A 91 9.18 6.04 0.45
CA TRP A 91 9.68 5.01 1.36
C TRP A 91 11.10 4.54 0.99
N MET A 92 11.42 4.45 -0.31
CA MET A 92 12.77 4.15 -0.77
C MET A 92 13.77 5.26 -0.44
N ILE A 93 13.37 6.54 -0.58
CA ILE A 93 14.23 7.71 -0.36
C ILE A 93 14.47 7.96 1.13
N GLU A 94 13.41 8.00 1.93
CA GLU A 94 13.47 8.27 3.37
C GLU A 94 14.11 7.10 4.14
N GLY A 95 14.16 5.92 3.49
CA GLY A 95 14.64 4.69 4.08
C GLY A 95 13.55 4.04 4.93
N ILE A 96 13.79 2.78 5.26
CA ILE A 96 13.05 2.13 6.33
C ILE A 96 13.54 2.75 7.63
N ASP A 97 12.78 3.71 8.13
CA ASP A 97 13.15 4.41 9.35
C ASP A 97 13.00 3.46 10.55
N ASP A 98 14.11 2.82 10.94
CA ASP A 98 14.22 2.02 12.17
C ASP A 98 13.95 2.86 13.44
N SER A 99 13.77 4.18 13.33
CA SER A 99 13.50 5.09 14.44
C SER A 99 12.14 4.89 15.13
N VAL A 100 11.19 4.17 14.52
CA VAL A 100 9.87 3.94 15.12
C VAL A 100 9.87 2.75 16.12
N LEU A 101 10.98 2.02 16.24
CA LEU A 101 11.14 0.90 17.19
C LEU A 101 11.67 1.30 18.58
N ASN A 102 11.86 2.60 18.85
CA ASN A 102 12.37 3.10 20.14
C ASN A 102 11.45 4.15 20.80
N MET A 103 10.14 3.90 20.85
CA MET A 103 9.25 4.51 21.86
C MET A 103 8.73 3.47 22.85
#